data_AF-A0A376LI93-F1
#
_entry.id   AF-A0A376LI93-F1
#
_cell.length_a   1.000
_cell.length_b   1.000
_cell.length_c   1.000
_cell.angle_alpha   90.00
_cell.angle_beta   90.00
_cell.angle_gamma   90.00
#
_symmetry.space_group_name_H-M   'P 1'
#
loop_
_entity.id
_entity.type
_entity.pdbx_description
1 polymer ?
#
loop_
_entity_poly.entity_id
_entity_poly.type
_entity_poly.pdbx_seq_one_letter_code
_entity_poly.pdbx_strand_id
1 'polypeptide(L)'
;MTPDDGDVTATMDIDRLKLVDIPVANLAKNPEGMLITADGVPAQRDENIKVSGGFLEGSNVSAVSEMMSSIAMNRQFEAQIKMMKTAEDISDAGNRLLRGS
;
A
#
# COMPACT_ATOMS: atom_id res chain seq x y z
N MET A 1 16.41 -39.24 -1.30
CA MET A 1 16.73 -39.85 -0.01
C MET A 1 15.68 -40.92 0.26
N THR A 2 16.03 -42.18 0.02
CA THR A 2 15.18 -43.33 0.37
C THR A 2 15.28 -43.55 1.88
N PRO A 3 14.16 -43.81 2.60
CA PRO A 3 14.23 -44.22 3.99
C PRO A 3 15.05 -45.50 4.13
N ASP A 4 16.02 -45.50 5.04
CA ASP A 4 16.95 -46.63 5.31
C ASP A 4 16.25 -47.85 5.93
N ASP A 5 14.97 -47.74 6.33
CA ASP A 5 14.26 -48.74 7.14
C ASP A 5 12.90 -49.20 6.55
N GLY A 6 12.54 -48.75 5.33
CA GLY A 6 11.31 -49.21 4.66
C GLY A 6 9.97 -48.78 5.30
N ASP A 7 10.00 -47.98 6.35
CA ASP A 7 8.80 -47.42 6.98
C ASP A 7 8.28 -46.20 6.19
N VAL A 8 7.18 -46.40 5.46
CA VAL A 8 6.46 -45.35 4.71
C VAL A 8 5.65 -44.41 5.60
N THR A 9 5.61 -44.64 6.92
CA THR A 9 4.89 -43.81 7.90
C THR A 9 5.79 -42.86 8.70
N ALA A 10 7.12 -42.98 8.54
CA ALA A 10 8.06 -42.06 9.18
C ALA A 10 7.85 -40.62 8.67
N THR A 11 7.52 -39.71 9.58
CA THR A 11 7.40 -38.27 9.27
C THR A 11 8.77 -37.71 8.90
N MET A 12 9.01 -37.51 7.61
CA MET A 12 10.21 -36.82 7.10
C MET A 12 9.95 -35.31 7.05
N ASP A 13 10.84 -34.52 7.67
CA ASP A 13 10.90 -33.07 7.47
C ASP A 13 11.37 -32.81 6.03
N ILE A 14 10.47 -32.39 5.13
CA ILE A 14 10.79 -32.16 3.72
C ILE A 14 11.43 -30.78 3.54
N ASP A 15 10.73 -29.72 3.98
CA ASP A 15 11.22 -28.34 3.92
C ASP A 15 10.38 -27.43 4.84
N ARG A 16 10.86 -26.23 5.12
CA ARG A 16 10.20 -25.24 5.98
C ARG A 16 10.22 -23.85 5.36
N LEU A 17 9.13 -23.10 5.58
CA LEU A 17 9.07 -21.70 5.17
C LEU A 17 10.08 -20.86 5.95
N LYS A 18 10.87 -20.06 5.23
CA LYS A 18 11.69 -19.01 5.83
C LYS A 18 10.81 -17.82 6.17
N LEU A 19 10.58 -17.60 7.46
CA LEU A 19 9.86 -16.45 7.98
C LEU A 19 10.88 -15.38 8.38
N VAL A 20 10.56 -14.12 8.13
CA VAL A 20 11.45 -12.97 8.39
C VAL A 20 10.61 -11.84 8.98
N ASP A 21 11.18 -11.11 9.94
CA ASP A 21 10.63 -9.85 10.42
C ASP A 21 11.55 -8.72 9.93
N ILE A 22 10.97 -7.75 9.21
CA ILE A 22 11.70 -6.64 8.62
C ILE A 22 11.05 -5.35 9.11
N PRO A 23 11.81 -4.42 9.71
CA PRO A 23 11.27 -3.11 10.07
C PRO A 23 10.65 -2.41 8.86
N VAL A 24 9.46 -1.82 9.03
CA VAL A 24 8.72 -1.14 7.94
C VAL A 24 9.55 -0.09 7.21
N ALA A 25 10.45 0.60 7.92
CA ALA A 25 11.35 1.59 7.34
C ALA A 25 12.34 1.01 6.31
N ASN A 26 12.61 -0.30 6.37
CA ASN A 26 13.54 -1.01 5.50
C ASN A 26 12.81 -1.84 4.43
N LEU A 27 11.51 -1.64 4.25
CA LEU A 27 10.69 -2.31 3.25
C LEU A 27 10.43 -1.39 2.06
N ALA A 28 10.58 -1.92 0.86
CA ALA A 28 10.23 -1.26 -0.39
C ALA A 28 9.34 -2.18 -1.24
N LYS A 29 8.46 -1.60 -2.06
CA LYS A 29 7.65 -2.35 -3.01
C LYS A 29 8.33 -2.36 -4.38
N ASN A 30 8.50 -3.54 -4.97
CA ASN A 30 9.07 -3.68 -6.31
C ASN A 30 7.97 -3.48 -7.40
N PRO A 31 8.34 -3.39 -8.69
CA PRO A 31 7.38 -3.24 -9.78
C PRO A 31 6.36 -4.38 -9.93
N GLU A 32 6.68 -5.56 -9.39
CA GLU A 32 5.80 -6.74 -9.37
C GLU A 32 4.81 -6.70 -8.20
N GLY A 33 4.88 -5.66 -7.36
CA GLY A 33 4.00 -5.48 -6.21
C GLY A 33 4.44 -6.21 -4.94
N MET A 34 5.56 -6.94 -4.98
CA MET A 34 6.13 -7.65 -3.83
C MET A 34 6.85 -6.68 -2.89
N LEU A 35 6.87 -7.05 -1.61
CA LEU A 35 7.65 -6.36 -0.59
C LEU A 35 9.06 -6.96 -0.55
N ILE A 36 10.07 -6.11 -0.69
CA ILE A 36 11.50 -6.45 -0.66
C ILE A 36 12.23 -5.60 0.36
N THR A 37 13.42 -6.02 0.76
CA THR A 37 14.31 -5.19 1.55
C THR A 37 14.80 -4.01 0.70
N ALA A 38 14.81 -2.81 1.27
CA ALA A 38 15.17 -1.59 0.57
C ALA A 38 16.65 -1.57 0.13
N ASP A 39 17.51 -2.28 0.84
CA ASP A 39 18.94 -2.46 0.54
C ASP A 39 19.22 -3.65 -0.40
N GLY A 40 18.20 -4.43 -0.76
CA GLY A 40 18.32 -5.64 -1.58
C GLY A 40 19.01 -6.81 -0.87
N VAL A 41 19.34 -6.69 0.43
CA VAL A 41 19.98 -7.75 1.20
C VAL A 41 18.91 -8.71 1.72
N PRO A 42 19.03 -10.04 1.54
CA PRO A 42 18.05 -10.98 2.05
C PRO A 42 17.90 -10.88 3.58
N ALA A 43 16.66 -10.72 4.06
CA ALA A 43 16.38 -10.65 5.49
C ALA A 43 16.76 -11.95 6.21
N GLN A 44 17.17 -11.83 7.48
CA GLN A 44 17.51 -12.98 8.31
C GLN A 44 16.25 -13.73 8.75
N ARG A 45 16.35 -15.06 8.85
CA ARG A 45 15.24 -15.89 9.34
C ARG A 45 14.94 -15.56 10.80
N ASP A 46 13.67 -15.40 11.13
CA ASP A 46 13.17 -15.29 12.49
C ASP A 46 12.41 -16.58 12.87
N GLU A 47 12.73 -17.13 14.04
CA GLU A 47 12.12 -18.36 14.56
C GLU A 47 10.90 -18.11 15.44
N ASN A 48 10.63 -16.86 15.81
CA ASN A 48 9.51 -16.47 16.68
C ASN A 48 8.19 -16.34 15.92
N ILE A 49 8.26 -16.21 14.59
CA ILE A 49 7.09 -16.03 13.73
C ILE A 49 6.38 -17.37 13.55
N LYS A 50 5.06 -17.37 13.73
CA LYS A 50 4.20 -18.55 13.54
C LYS A 50 3.22 -18.30 12.41
N VAL A 51 3.07 -19.30 11.54
CA VAL A 51 2.06 -19.30 10.47
C VAL A 51 0.89 -20.18 10.90
N SER A 52 -0.32 -19.66 10.80
CA SER A 52 -1.54 -20.46 10.96
C SER A 52 -1.97 -20.97 9.58
N GLY A 53 -1.96 -22.28 9.38
CA GLY A 53 -2.41 -22.89 8.13
C GLY A 53 -3.92 -22.75 7.93
N GLY A 54 -4.36 -22.67 6.67
CA GLY A 54 -5.79 -22.65 6.31
C GLY A 54 -6.48 -21.29 6.46
N PHE A 55 -5.74 -20.22 6.76
CA PHE A 55 -6.25 -18.86 6.82
C PHE A 55 -5.59 -17.98 5.75
N LEU A 56 -6.39 -17.15 5.08
CA LEU A 56 -5.91 -16.15 4.13
C LEU A 56 -6.09 -14.76 4.76
N GLU A 57 -5.02 -13.99 4.81
CA GLU A 57 -5.06 -12.61 5.31
C GLU A 57 -5.94 -11.74 4.41
N GLY A 58 -6.92 -11.06 5.02
CA GLY A 58 -7.80 -10.13 4.32
C GLY A 58 -7.19 -8.74 4.21
N SER A 59 -7.69 -7.94 3.26
CA SER A 59 -7.31 -6.53 3.17
C SER A 59 -7.76 -5.75 4.40
N ASN A 60 -6.87 -4.92 4.95
CA ASN A 60 -7.22 -3.95 5.99
C ASN A 60 -7.84 -2.65 5.45
N VAL A 61 -8.11 -2.58 4.13
CA VAL A 61 -8.67 -1.40 3.44
C VAL A 61 -10.18 -1.57 3.24
N SER A 62 -10.94 -0.50 3.52
CA SER A 62 -12.39 -0.44 3.27
C SER A 62 -12.72 0.33 2.00
N ALA A 63 -13.34 -0.34 1.02
CA ALA A 63 -13.74 0.28 -0.25
C ALA A 63 -14.67 1.49 -0.08
N VAL A 64 -15.55 1.47 0.94
CA VAL A 64 -16.48 2.58 1.22
C VAL A 64 -15.72 3.81 1.70
N SER A 65 -14.74 3.61 2.59
CA SER A 65 -13.88 4.69 3.08
C SER A 65 -13.10 5.34 1.94
N GLU A 66 -12.49 4.52 1.08
CA GLU A 66 -11.73 5.00 -0.08
C GLU A 66 -12.61 5.77 -1.06
N MET A 67 -13.84 5.31 -1.33
CA MET A 67 -14.79 6.01 -2.18
C MET A 67 -15.19 7.37 -1.58
N MET A 68 -15.45 7.43 -0.27
CA MET A 68 -15.76 8.70 0.40
C MET A 68 -14.58 9.68 0.36
N SER A 69 -13.36 9.19 0.55
CA SER A 69 -12.12 9.97 0.42
C SER A 69 -11.99 10.57 -0.99
N SER A 70 -12.21 9.75 -2.03
CA SER A 70 -12.19 10.21 -3.43
C SER A 70 -13.27 11.26 -3.70
N ILE A 71 -14.50 11.08 -3.22
CA ILE A 71 -15.58 12.07 -3.38
C ILE A 71 -15.22 13.38 -2.68
N ALA A 72 -14.68 13.32 -1.45
CA ALA A 72 -14.26 14.52 -0.72
C ALA A 72 -13.18 15.28 -1.48
N MET A 73 -12.20 14.57 -2.04
CA MET A 73 -11.13 15.15 -2.85
C MET A 73 -11.66 15.83 -4.12
N ASN A 74 -12.60 15.20 -4.82
CA ASN A 74 -13.24 15.79 -6.01
C ASN A 74 -14.01 17.07 -5.67
N ARG A 75 -14.80 17.07 -4.60
CA ARG A 75 -15.53 18.28 -4.16
C ARG A 75 -14.60 19.41 -3.75
N GLN A 76 -13.49 19.07 -3.09
CA GLN A 76 -12.46 20.05 -2.73
C GLN A 76 -11.82 20.66 -3.99
N PHE A 77 -11.51 19.84 -4.99
CA PHE A 77 -11.00 20.30 -6.28
C PHE A 77 -12.00 21.21 -7.00
N GLU A 78 -13.28 20.83 -7.09
CA GLU A 78 -14.32 21.67 -7.69
C GLU A 78 -14.44 23.04 -6.99
N ALA A 79 -14.41 23.05 -5.65
CA ALA A 79 -14.43 24.29 -4.88
C ALA A 79 -13.22 25.18 -5.19
N GLN A 80 -12.01 24.59 -5.31
CA GLN A 80 -10.80 25.31 -5.70
C GLN A 80 -10.93 25.95 -7.09
N ILE A 81 -11.46 25.22 -8.08
CA ILE A 81 -11.71 25.73 -9.43
C ILE A 81 -12.72 26.88 -9.42
N LYS A 82 -13.80 26.74 -8.65
CA LYS A 82 -14.84 27.77 -8.55
C LYS A 82 -14.33 29.05 -7.89
N MET A 83 -13.48 28.92 -6.86
CA MET A 83 -12.80 30.05 -6.24
C MET A 83 -11.85 30.76 -7.21
N MET A 84 -11.05 30.01 -7.98
CA MET A 84 -10.17 30.60 -9.00
C MET A 84 -10.96 31.40 -10.03
N LYS A 85 -12.06 30.83 -10.55
CA LYS A 85 -12.92 31.53 -11.50
C LYS A 85 -13.53 32.81 -10.91
N THR A 86 -13.97 32.75 -9.66
CA THR A 86 -14.50 33.92 -8.95
C THR A 86 -13.44 35.00 -8.78
N ALA A 87 -12.19 34.63 -8.48
CA ALA A 87 -11.08 35.56 -8.39
C ALA A 87 -10.75 36.22 -9.75
N GLU A 88 -10.85 35.46 -10.84
CA GLU A 88 -10.69 35.96 -12.21
C GLU A 88 -11.78 36.97 -12.56
N ASP A 89 -13.05 36.65 -12.29
CA ASP A 89 -14.19 37.55 -12.51
C ASP A 89 -14.05 38.87 -11.72
N ILE A 90 -13.59 38.81 -10.47
CA ILE A 90 -13.30 40.00 -9.65
C ILE A 90 -12.18 40.84 -10.25
N SER A 91 -11.11 40.19 -10.71
CA SER A 91 -9.95 40.86 -11.32
C SER A 91 -10.35 41.60 -12.60
N ASP A 92 -11.18 40.96 -13.44
CA ASP A 92 -11.71 41.55 -14.66
C ASP A 92 -12.62 42.75 -14.39
N ALA A 93 -13.52 42.64 -13.39
CA ALA A 93 -14.36 43.74 -12.96
C ALA A 93 -13.52 44.92 -12.45
N GLY A 94 -12.50 44.66 -11.63
CA GLY A 94 -11.54 45.68 -11.17
C GLY A 94 -10.82 46.39 -12.32
N ASN A 95 -10.35 45.64 -13.32
CA ASN A 95 -9.70 46.20 -14.51
C ASN A 95 -10.62 47.06 -15.38
N ARG A 96 -11.94 46.83 -15.37
CA ARG A 96 -12.91 47.69 -16.07
C ARG A 96 -13.09 49.01 -15.35
N LEU A 97 -13.12 49.01 -14.02
CA LEU A 97 -13.24 50.24 -13.22
C LEU A 97 -12.04 51.18 -13.46
N LEU A 98 -10.81 50.65 -13.50
CA LEU A 98 -9.61 51.44 -13.79
C LEU A 98 -9.59 52.08 -15.19
N ARG A 99 -10.30 51.50 -16.17
CA ARG A 99 -10.37 52.03 -17.55
C ARG A 99 -11.50 53.03 -17.77
N GLY A 100 -12.52 53.00 -16.90
CA GLY A 100 -13.70 53.87 -16.99
C GLY A 100 -13.56 55.21 -16.24
N SER A 101 -12.43 55.42 -15.57
CA SER A 101 -11.99 56.69 -14.96
C SER A 101 -10.92 57.34 -15.82
#